data_AF-A0A531LIR9-F1
#
_entry.id   AF-A0A531LIR9-F1
#
_cell.length_a   1.000
_cell.length_b   1.000
_cell.length_c   1.000
_cell.angle_alpha   90.00
_cell.angle_beta   90.00
_cell.angle_gamma   90.00
#
_symmetry.space_group_name_H-M   'P 1'
#
loop_
_entity.id
_entity.type
_entity.pdbx_description
1 polymer ?
#
loop_
_entity_poly.entity_id
_entity_poly.type
_entity_poly.pdbx_seq_one_letter_code
_entity_poly.pdbx_strand_id
1 'polypeptide(L)' 'ERCSAAAAYLHPAMSRPNLTVITGAHATAIVLDGRRATGLRYRKGNTEAVAKAGREVIICGGAFGSPQLL' A
#
# COMPACT_ATOMS: atom_id res chain seq x y z
N GLU A 1 9.21 -26.34 6.89
CA GLU A 1 8.09 -25.54 6.37
C GLU A 1 8.49 -24.07 6.32
N ARG A 2 8.04 -23.28 5.34
CA ARG A 2 8.41 -21.86 5.18
C ARG A 2 7.40 -20.98 5.91
N CYS A 3 7.83 -20.27 6.95
CA CYS A 3 7.04 -19.23 7.61
C CYS A 3 7.42 -17.85 7.05
N SER A 4 6.55 -17.28 6.21
CA SER A 4 6.72 -15.91 5.68
C SER A 4 5.91 -14.90 6.47
N ALA A 5 6.24 -13.60 6.37
CA ALA A 5 5.45 -12.55 7.00
C ALA A 5 3.97 -12.56 6.58
N ALA A 6 3.68 -12.91 5.32
CA ALA A 6 2.29 -13.06 4.85
C ALA A 6 1.58 -14.23 5.56
N ALA A 7 2.24 -15.38 5.69
CA ALA A 7 1.68 -16.54 6.38
C ALA A 7 1.49 -16.29 7.89
N ALA A 8 2.47 -15.66 8.54
CA ALA A 8 2.46 -15.41 9.98
C ALA A 8 1.49 -14.30 10.41
N TYR A 9 1.42 -13.20 9.65
CA TYR A 9 0.72 -11.98 10.08
C TYR A 9 -0.48 -11.62 9.22
N LEU A 10 -0.39 -11.77 7.90
CA LEU A 10 -1.44 -11.30 6.99
C LEU A 10 -2.61 -12.29 6.90
N HIS A 11 -2.35 -13.55 6.53
CA HIS A 11 -3.40 -14.56 6.30
C HIS A 11 -4.33 -14.72 7.52
N PRO A 12 -3.85 -14.77 8.78
CA PRO A 12 -4.73 -14.86 9.93
C PRO A 12 -5.62 -13.61 10.14
N ALA A 13 -5.23 -12.46 9.61
CA ALA A 13 -5.94 -11.19 9.75
C ALA A 13 -6.86 -10.86 8.57
N MET A 14 -6.83 -11.63 7.47
CA MET A 14 -7.54 -11.30 6.22
C MET A 14 -9.07 -11.27 6.34
N SER A 15 -9.65 -11.93 7.34
CA SER A 15 -11.11 -11.92 7.57
C SER A 15 -11.62 -10.65 8.26
N ARG A 16 -10.73 -9.77 8.73
CA ARG A 16 -11.12 -8.56 9.45
C ARG A 16 -11.80 -7.55 8.51
N PRO A 17 -12.99 -7.03 8.85
CA PRO A 17 -13.76 -6.15 7.96
C PRO A 17 -13.09 -4.78 7.73
N ASN A 18 -12.16 -4.38 8.60
CA ASN A 18 -11.41 -3.13 8.51
C ASN A 18 -10.07 -3.28 7.79
N LEU A 19 -9.77 -4.44 7.21
CA LEU A 19 -8.56 -4.69 6.41
C LEU A 19 -8.95 -4.89 4.95
N THR A 20 -8.31 -4.16 4.05
CA THR A 20 -8.43 -4.36 2.61
C THR A 20 -7.05 -4.63 2.04
N VAL A 21 -6.92 -5.73 1.28
CA VAL A 21 -5.67 -6.12 0.62
C VAL A 21 -5.87 -6.06 -0.88
N ILE A 22 -5.07 -5.26 -1.57
CA ILE A 22 -5.12 -5.14 -3.02
C ILE A 22 -3.79 -5.67 -3.57
N THR A 23 -3.82 -6.87 -4.14
CA THR A 23 -2.65 -7.47 -4.81
C THR A 23 -2.52 -6.98 -6.25
N GLY A 24 -1.31 -7.04 -6.79
CA GLY A 24 -1.02 -6.56 -8.15
C GLY A 24 -1.20 -5.04 -8.33
N ALA A 25 -1.20 -4.28 -7.24
CA ALA A 25 -1.31 -2.84 -7.20
C ALA A 25 0.08 -2.21 -7.01
N HIS A 26 0.69 -1.73 -8.08
CA HIS A 26 1.98 -1.05 -8.04
C HIS A 26 1.77 0.41 -7.60
N ALA A 27 2.33 0.81 -6.46
CA ALA A 27 2.28 2.18 -5.96
C ALA A 27 3.15 3.11 -6.84
N THR A 28 2.59 4.19 -7.36
CA THR A 28 3.28 5.05 -8.36
C THR A 28 3.54 6.48 -7.89
N ALA A 29 2.73 7.02 -6.98
CA ALA A 29 2.93 8.37 -6.44
C ALA A 29 2.15 8.59 -5.13
N ILE A 30 2.75 9.30 -4.17
CA ILE A 30 2.02 9.81 -3.01
C ILE A 30 1.18 11.02 -3.44
N VAL A 31 -0.09 11.06 -3.02
CA VAL A 31 -0.94 12.22 -3.25
C VAL A 31 -0.74 13.18 -2.08
N LEU A 32 -0.25 14.38 -2.38
CA LEU A 32 0.03 15.43 -1.41
C LEU A 32 -0.96 16.58 -1.54
N ASP A 33 -1.35 17.14 -0.39
CA ASP A 33 -1.97 18.45 -0.24
C ASP A 33 -1.00 19.32 0.55
N GLY A 34 -0.23 20.15 -0.16
CA GLY A 34 0.93 20.84 0.38
C GLY A 34 1.94 19.85 0.97
N ARG A 35 2.11 19.88 2.30
CA ARG A 35 3.02 18.97 3.04
C ARG A 35 2.31 17.75 3.63
N ARG A 36 0.99 17.60 3.43
CA ARG A 36 0.20 16.50 3.99
C ARG A 36 -0.04 15.42 2.96
N ALA A 37 0.30 14.17 3.27
CA ALA A 37 -0.12 13.03 2.47
C ALA A 37 -1.63 12.77 2.65
N THR A 38 -2.37 12.77 1.54
CA THR A 38 -3.83 12.58 1.50
C THR A 38 -4.23 11.30 0.78
N GLY A 39 -3.28 10.57 0.21
CA GLY A 39 -3.52 9.28 -0.43
C GLY A 39 -2.31 8.75 -1.20
N LEU A 40 -2.56 7.73 -2.01
CA LEU A 40 -1.58 7.07 -2.85
C LEU A 40 -2.22 6.70 -4.19
N ARG A 41 -1.54 7.02 -5.30
CA ARG A 41 -1.86 6.49 -6.62
C ARG A 41 -1.22 5.12 -6.80
N TYR A 42 -1.98 4.18 -7.34
CA TYR A 42 -1.47 2.88 -7.72
C TYR A 42 -2.02 2.45 -9.08
N ARG A 43 -1.28 1.58 -9.75
CA ARG A 43 -1.69 0.93 -10.98
C ARG A 43 -2.00 -0.53 -10.73
N LYS A 44 -3.19 -0.99 -11.11
CA LYS A 44 -3.59 -2.40 -11.07
C LYS A 44 -3.93 -2.86 -12.49
N GLY A 45 -3.07 -3.68 -13.07
CA GLY A 45 -3.12 -3.98 -14.51
C GLY A 45 -2.90 -2.73 -15.34
N ASN A 46 -3.88 -2.36 -16.16
CA ASN A 46 -3.86 -1.16 -17.01
C ASN A 46 -4.65 0.02 -16.42
N THR A 47 -5.19 -0.12 -15.22
CA THR A 47 -6.00 0.92 -14.58
C THR A 47 -5.19 1.64 -13.50
N GLU A 48 -5.19 2.96 -13.54
CA GLU A 48 -4.75 3.79 -12.43
C GLU A 48 -5.91 4.09 -11.48
N ALA A 49 -5.64 4.06 -10.19
CA ALA A 49 -6.60 4.38 -9.14
C ALA A 49 -5.90 5.12 -8.00
N VAL A 50 -6.71 5.78 -7.16
CA VAL A 50 -6.23 6.51 -5.98
C VAL A 50 -6.88 5.94 -4.72
N ALA A 51 -6.05 5.48 -3.79
CA ALA A 51 -6.46 5.17 -2.43
C ALA A 51 -6.35 6.44 -1.58
N LYS A 52 -7.47 6.94 -1.06
CA LYS A 52 -7.48 8.10 -0.16
C LYS A 52 -7.06 7.68 1.25
N ALA A 53 -6.25 8.49 1.91
CA ALA A 53 -5.80 8.30 3.28
C ALA A 53 -6.41 9.37 4.19
N GLY A 54 -7.23 8.95 5.15
CA GLY A 54 -7.82 9.87 6.14
C GLY A 54 -6.79 10.41 7.13
N ARG A 55 -5.78 9.60 7.48
CA ARG A 55 -4.77 9.92 8.50
C ARG A 55 -3.36 9.94 7.93
N GLU A 56 -2.85 8.77 7.56
CA GLU A 56 -1.44 8.58 7.21
C GLU A 56 -1.28 7.68 5.99
N VAL A 57 -0.13 7.83 5.33
CA VAL A 57 0.36 6.92 4.30
C VAL A 57 1.68 6.33 4.81
N ILE A 58 1.73 5.01 4.99
CA ILE A 58 2.93 4.30 5.48
C ILE A 58 3.59 3.60 4.29
N ILE A 59 4.85 3.96 3.99
CA ILE A 59 5.58 3.40 2.85
C ILE A 59 6.40 2.18 3.29
N CYS A 60 6.08 1.04 2.70
CA CYS A 60 6.75 -0.24 2.95
C CYS A 60 7.27 -0.88 1.65
N GLY A 61 7.72 -0.08 0.68
CA GLY A 61 8.20 -0.52 -0.63
C GLY A 61 9.59 -1.17 -0.64
N GLY A 62 10.21 -1.34 0.53
CA GLY A 62 11.57 -1.84 0.67
C GLY A 62 12.65 -0.82 0.30
N ALA A 63 13.92 -1.21 0.39
CA ALA A 63 15.06 -0.30 0.25
C ALA A 63 15.15 0.42 -1.11
N PHE A 64 14.62 -0.17 -2.17
CA PHE A 64 14.60 0.43 -3.51
C PHE A 64 13.28 1.13 -3.83
N GLY A 65 12.14 0.49 -3.51
CA GLY A 65 10.83 1.03 -3.85
C GLY A 65 10.42 2.22 -3.00
N SER A 66 10.82 2.26 -1.72
CA SER A 66 10.50 3.39 -0.84
C SER A 66 11.12 4.72 -1.30
N PRO A 67 12.45 4.84 -1.57
CA PRO A 67 13.01 6.10 -2.03
C PRO A 67 12.58 6.50 -3.45
N GLN A 68 12.14 5.57 -4.29
CA GLN A 68 11.58 5.90 -5.60
C GLN A 68 10.23 6.62 -5.50
N LEU A 69 9.49 6.36 -4.42
CA LEU A 69 8.13 6.87 -4.22
C LEU A 69 8.11 8.20 -3.43
N LEU A 70 9.23 8.54 -2.79
CA LEU A 70 9.46 9.77 -2.02
C LEU A 70 10.14 10.83 -2.88
#